data_AF-A0A414SUZ3-F1
#
_entry.id   AF-A0A414SUZ3-F1
#
_cell.length_a   1.000
_cell.length_b   1.000
_cell.length_c   1.000
_cell.angle_alpha   90.00
_cell.angle_beta   90.00
_cell.angle_gamma   90.00
#
_symmetry.space_group_name_H-M   'P 1'
#
loop_
_entity.id
_entity.type
_entity.pdbx_description
1 polymer ?
#
loop_
_entity_poly.entity_id
_entity_poly.type
_entity_poly.pdbx_seq_one_letter_code
_entity_poly.pdbx_strand_id
1 'polypeptide(L)'
;MGTCKICGKNFGLMGGGSEPYTGHNLQVCNSCGEVLKKIDKVKNEDTQEVKDLFVSVMSMTDDADVKQILTDYSKSVISDSEKLVAITNESKEKAERAQNIEENFYDLEKAFKVTTGYDFEGYQIVDYKGIVSGDIVLGTGFISEFAASWSDAFGTTSNTFAGKMKTAKQKALKQLMANAMITGANAVIGIDFDYTMFGNNMLGVSANGTAVVIRKK
;
A
#
# COMPACT_ATOMS: atom_id res chain seq x y z
N MET A 1 42.92 17.10 -22.33
CA MET A 1 43.25 16.20 -21.21
C MET A 1 42.57 16.76 -19.98
N GLY A 2 41.84 15.94 -19.24
CA GLY A 2 41.20 16.31 -17.98
C GLY A 2 41.84 15.58 -16.80
N THR A 3 41.60 16.07 -15.59
CA THR A 3 41.99 15.41 -14.33
C THR A 3 40.72 15.03 -13.59
N CYS A 4 40.62 13.76 -13.20
CA CYS A 4 39.47 13.25 -12.46
C CYS A 4 39.41 13.89 -11.07
N LYS A 5 38.29 14.53 -10.74
CA LYS A 5 38.06 15.12 -9.42
C LYS A 5 37.92 14.09 -8.31
N ILE A 6 37.54 12.86 -8.64
CA ILE A 6 37.42 11.77 -7.66
C ILE A 6 38.79 11.14 -7.39
N CYS A 7 39.38 10.47 -8.39
CA CYS A 7 40.60 9.67 -8.19
C CYS A 7 41.92 10.36 -8.56
N GLY A 8 41.91 11.63 -8.97
CA GLY A 8 43.10 12.38 -9.34
C GLY A 8 43.79 11.96 -10.65
N LYS A 9 43.34 10.88 -11.31
CA LYS A 9 43.95 10.39 -12.57
C LYS A 9 43.70 11.34 -13.74
N ASN A 10 44.72 11.54 -14.56
CA ASN A 10 44.58 12.24 -15.84
C ASN A 10 43.93 11.34 -16.90
N PHE A 11 43.10 11.92 -17.76
CA PHE A 11 42.42 11.21 -18.84
C PHE A 11 42.42 12.01 -20.16
N GLY A 12 42.45 11.27 -21.27
CA GLY A 12 42.39 11.81 -22.64
C GLY A 12 40.97 12.16 -23.09
N LEU A 13 40.82 12.55 -24.35
CA LEU A 13 39.55 13.05 -24.91
C LEU A 13 38.36 12.08 -24.75
N MET A 14 38.60 10.76 -24.74
CA MET A 14 37.57 9.72 -24.55
C MET A 14 37.63 9.02 -23.19
N GLY A 15 38.49 9.49 -22.28
CA GLY A 15 38.77 8.83 -21.01
C GLY A 15 37.95 9.33 -19.81
N GLY A 16 37.05 10.29 -20.02
CA GLY A 16 36.23 10.88 -18.97
C GLY A 16 35.37 12.03 -19.49
N GLY A 17 34.63 12.65 -18.57
CA GLY A 17 33.70 13.75 -18.88
C GLY A 17 33.04 14.31 -17.63
N SER A 18 32.01 15.13 -17.84
CA SER A 18 31.17 15.66 -16.75
C SER A 18 30.13 14.61 -16.35
N GLU A 19 30.03 14.27 -15.07
CA GLU A 19 28.95 13.42 -14.55
C GLU A 19 27.81 14.28 -13.98
N PRO A 20 26.52 14.00 -14.27
CA PRO A 20 25.41 14.82 -13.77
C PRO A 20 24.76 14.31 -12.47
N TYR A 21 25.16 13.14 -11.96
CA TYR A 21 24.44 12.39 -10.94
C TYR A 21 24.52 13.04 -9.55
N THR A 22 25.67 13.63 -9.21
CA THR A 22 25.88 14.27 -7.89
C THR A 22 25.21 15.64 -7.75
N GLY A 23 24.69 16.22 -8.83
CA GLY A 23 24.20 17.60 -8.87
C GLY A 23 25.29 18.67 -9.00
N HIS A 24 26.58 18.28 -9.04
CA HIS A 24 27.72 19.20 -9.11
C HIS A 24 28.50 19.16 -10.43
N ASN A 25 28.10 18.34 -11.41
CA ASN A 25 28.75 18.26 -12.73
C ASN A 25 30.27 18.00 -12.65
N LEU A 26 30.70 17.00 -11.86
CA LEU A 26 32.12 16.75 -11.63
C LEU A 26 32.81 16.25 -12.90
N GLN A 27 34.04 16.72 -13.16
CA GLN A 27 34.91 16.14 -14.19
C GLN A 27 35.54 14.85 -13.67
N VAL A 28 35.14 13.71 -14.24
CA VAL A 28 35.52 12.37 -13.77
C VAL A 28 36.04 11.50 -14.91
N CYS A 29 36.95 10.57 -14.60
CA CYS A 29 37.34 9.54 -15.55
C CYS A 29 36.24 8.47 -15.68
N ASN A 30 36.27 7.69 -16.77
CA ASN A 30 35.26 6.64 -17.03
C ASN A 30 35.10 5.66 -15.86
N SER A 31 36.18 5.29 -15.18
CA SER A 31 36.10 4.37 -14.04
C SER A 31 35.27 4.92 -12.88
N CYS A 32 35.46 6.19 -12.51
CA CYS A 32 34.69 6.80 -11.42
C CYS A 32 33.25 7.13 -11.88
N GLY A 33 33.09 7.59 -13.13
CA GLY A 33 31.78 7.85 -13.72
C GLY A 33 30.91 6.60 -13.80
N GLU A 34 31.48 5.43 -14.12
CA GLU A 34 30.75 4.16 -14.14
C GLU A 34 30.26 3.73 -12.76
N VAL A 35 30.99 4.02 -11.67
CA VAL A 35 30.50 3.76 -10.31
C VAL A 35 29.29 4.65 -10.00
N LEU A 36 29.37 5.95 -10.28
CA LEU A 36 28.25 6.88 -10.05
C LEU A 36 27.02 6.54 -10.90
N LYS A 37 27.23 6.14 -12.15
CA LYS A 37 26.17 5.66 -13.04
C LYS A 37 25.52 4.37 -12.54
N LYS A 38 26.30 3.44 -11.96
CA LYS A 38 25.75 2.24 -11.33
C LYS A 38 24.90 2.59 -10.13
N ILE A 39 25.36 3.48 -9.25
CA ILE A 39 24.56 3.98 -8.12
C ILE A 39 23.22 4.54 -8.61
N ASP A 40 23.25 5.39 -9.65
CA ASP A 40 22.04 5.97 -10.22
C ASP A 40 21.07 4.91 -10.78
N LYS A 41 21.61 3.80 -11.31
CA LYS A 41 20.82 2.69 -11.84
C LYS A 41 20.19 1.83 -10.74
N VAL A 42 20.94 1.50 -9.68
CA VAL A 42 20.50 0.56 -8.64
C VAL A 42 19.80 1.23 -7.44
N LYS A 43 19.76 2.57 -7.39
CA LYS A 43 19.19 3.35 -6.28
C LYS A 43 17.74 3.01 -5.90
N ASN A 44 16.98 2.38 -6.79
CA ASN A 44 15.57 2.01 -6.55
C ASN A 44 15.38 0.50 -6.35
N GLU A 45 16.45 -0.30 -6.36
CA GLU A 45 16.39 -1.77 -6.41
C GLU A 45 17.07 -2.41 -5.19
N ASP A 46 18.30 -2.00 -4.87
CA ASP A 46 19.12 -2.64 -3.83
C ASP A 46 19.88 -1.60 -2.99
N THR A 47 19.36 -1.28 -1.80
CA THR A 47 19.98 -0.35 -0.85
C THR A 47 21.37 -0.82 -0.39
N GLN A 48 21.63 -2.13 -0.30
CA GLN A 48 22.92 -2.64 0.15
C GLN A 48 23.97 -2.47 -0.95
N GLU A 49 23.63 -2.79 -2.20
CA GLU A 49 24.52 -2.55 -3.34
C GLU A 49 24.85 -1.05 -3.48
N VAL A 50 23.86 -0.17 -3.28
CA VAL A 50 24.08 1.29 -3.25
C VAL A 50 25.10 1.68 -2.18
N LYS A 51 24.97 1.15 -0.95
CA LYS A 51 25.90 1.42 0.16
C LYS A 51 27.32 0.97 -0.19
N ASP A 52 27.48 -0.23 -0.76
CA ASP A 52 28.79 -0.78 -1.13
C ASP A 52 29.46 0.02 -2.26
N LEU A 53 28.68 0.48 -3.24
CA LEU A 53 29.16 1.36 -4.31
C LEU A 53 29.59 2.73 -3.77
N PHE A 54 28.89 3.28 -2.78
CA PHE A 54 29.29 4.51 -2.12
C PHE A 54 30.60 4.36 -1.32
N VAL A 55 30.79 3.25 -0.61
CA VAL A 55 32.07 2.95 0.06
C VAL A 55 33.22 2.91 -0.97
N SER A 56 32.99 2.25 -2.11
CA SER A 56 33.96 2.18 -3.21
C SER A 56 34.36 3.56 -3.71
N VAL A 57 33.40 4.43 -4.09
CA VAL A 57 33.73 5.76 -4.62
C VAL A 57 34.34 6.70 -3.57
N MET A 58 33.90 6.61 -2.31
CA MET A 58 34.46 7.39 -1.20
C MET A 58 35.92 7.03 -0.92
N SER A 59 36.31 5.77 -1.10
CA SER A 59 37.69 5.31 -0.93
C SER A 59 38.66 5.79 -2.04
N MET A 60 38.13 6.30 -3.16
CA MET A 60 38.93 6.72 -4.31
C MET A 60 39.44 8.15 -4.22
N THR A 61 38.93 8.96 -3.28
CA THR A 61 39.24 10.39 -3.21
C THR A 61 39.80 10.78 -1.84
N ASP A 62 40.76 11.69 -1.84
CA ASP A 62 41.25 12.36 -0.63
C ASP A 62 40.85 13.83 -0.56
N ASP A 63 40.21 14.35 -1.61
CA ASP A 63 39.77 15.74 -1.70
C ASP A 63 38.56 15.97 -0.78
N ALA A 64 38.68 16.93 0.14
CA ALA A 64 37.67 17.20 1.15
C ALA A 64 36.35 17.72 0.56
N ASP A 65 36.41 18.55 -0.49
CA ASP A 65 35.23 19.10 -1.15
C ASP A 65 34.49 17.99 -1.90
N VAL A 66 35.23 17.11 -2.55
CA VAL A 66 34.65 15.95 -3.27
C VAL A 66 34.06 14.94 -2.28
N LYS A 67 34.72 14.69 -1.14
CA LYS A 67 34.16 13.86 -0.06
C LYS A 67 32.83 14.43 0.46
N GLN A 68 32.73 15.74 0.62
CA GLN A 68 31.49 16.37 1.07
C GLN A 68 30.37 16.20 0.02
N ILE A 69 30.66 16.45 -1.26
CA ILE A 69 29.69 16.25 -2.37
C ILE A 69 29.19 14.81 -2.40
N LEU A 70 30.10 13.83 -2.34
CA LEU A 70 29.73 12.41 -2.35
C LEU A 70 28.95 12.01 -1.10
N THR A 71 29.26 12.61 0.06
CA THR A 71 28.52 12.39 1.30
C THR A 71 27.08 12.88 1.18
N ASP A 72 26.86 14.09 0.67
CA ASP A 72 25.51 14.65 0.52
C ASP A 72 24.70 13.89 -0.53
N TYR A 73 25.32 13.51 -1.65
CA TYR A 73 24.72 12.63 -2.63
C TYR A 73 24.32 11.27 -2.01
N SER A 74 25.21 10.66 -1.22
CA SER A 74 24.93 9.38 -0.56
C SER A 74 23.73 9.43 0.38
N LYS A 75 23.60 10.49 1.17
CA LYS A 75 22.48 10.67 2.10
C LYS A 75 21.15 10.76 1.36
N SER A 76 21.11 11.52 0.27
CA SER A 76 19.90 11.67 -0.55
C SER A 76 19.49 10.33 -1.15
N VAL A 77 20.42 9.66 -1.83
CA VAL A 77 20.14 8.41 -2.55
C VAL A 77 19.74 7.28 -1.60
N ILE A 78 20.45 7.13 -0.48
CA ILE A 78 20.15 6.08 0.51
C ILE A 78 18.77 6.31 1.14
N SER A 79 18.46 7.54 1.57
CA SER A 79 17.13 7.89 2.10
C SER A 79 16.00 7.53 1.13
N ASP A 80 16.15 7.86 -0.15
CA ASP A 80 15.11 7.61 -1.14
C ASP A 80 14.97 6.11 -1.45
N SER A 81 16.09 5.38 -1.52
CA SER A 81 16.10 3.93 -1.68
C SER A 81 15.38 3.22 -0.52
N GLU A 82 15.65 3.61 0.72
CA GLU A 82 15.06 3.00 1.91
C GLU A 82 13.54 3.24 1.95
N LYS A 83 13.06 4.43 1.57
CA LYS A 83 11.63 4.72 1.44
C LYS A 83 10.95 3.86 0.38
N LEU A 84 11.58 3.72 -0.79
CA LEU A 84 11.03 2.91 -1.89
C LEU A 84 10.96 1.42 -1.52
N VAL A 85 12.00 0.90 -0.86
CA VAL A 85 12.01 -0.48 -0.35
C VAL A 85 10.90 -0.69 0.67
N ALA A 86 10.69 0.25 1.61
CA ALA A 86 9.60 0.17 2.58
C ALA A 86 8.21 0.11 1.90
N ILE A 87 7.93 1.03 0.97
CA ILE A 87 6.67 1.07 0.21
C ILE A 87 6.46 -0.25 -0.57
N THR A 88 7.53 -0.77 -1.18
CA THR A 88 7.47 -2.00 -1.97
C THR A 88 7.19 -3.21 -1.08
N ASN A 89 7.83 -3.31 0.08
CA ASN A 89 7.62 -4.39 1.03
C ASN A 89 6.19 -4.34 1.61
N GLU A 90 5.71 -3.16 2.01
CA GLU A 90 4.32 -3.00 2.46
C GLU A 90 3.33 -3.43 1.38
N SER A 91 3.59 -3.08 0.11
CA SER A 91 2.74 -3.47 -1.02
C SER A 91 2.74 -4.98 -1.24
N LYS A 92 3.91 -5.63 -1.15
CA LYS A 92 4.04 -7.09 -1.25
C LYS A 92 3.32 -7.80 -0.10
N GLU A 93 3.56 -7.38 1.14
CA GLU A 93 2.89 -7.95 2.32
C GLU A 93 1.37 -7.82 2.21
N LYS A 94 0.87 -6.69 1.73
CA LYS A 94 -0.56 -6.46 1.52
C LYS A 94 -1.13 -7.38 0.43
N ALA A 95 -0.39 -7.59 -0.66
CA ALA A 95 -0.78 -8.49 -1.74
C ALA A 95 -0.82 -9.96 -1.29
N GLU A 96 0.22 -10.41 -0.57
CA GLU A 96 0.28 -11.76 0.02
C GLU A 96 -0.86 -11.98 1.02
N ARG A 97 -1.15 -10.99 1.88
CA ARG A 97 -2.30 -11.04 2.78
C ARG A 97 -3.62 -11.15 2.02
N ALA A 98 -3.82 -10.33 0.99
CA ALA A 98 -5.04 -10.37 0.17
C ALA A 98 -5.24 -11.75 -0.45
N GLN A 99 -4.19 -12.34 -1.02
CA GLN A 99 -4.24 -13.68 -1.58
C GLN A 99 -4.59 -14.74 -0.52
N ASN A 100 -3.91 -14.72 0.64
CA ASN A 100 -4.22 -15.65 1.73
C ASN A 100 -5.65 -15.49 2.26
N ILE A 101 -6.16 -14.25 2.31
CA ILE A 101 -7.54 -13.96 2.72
C ILE A 101 -8.53 -14.55 1.72
N GLU A 102 -8.29 -14.41 0.42
CA GLU A 102 -9.16 -15.01 -0.61
C GLU A 102 -9.16 -16.54 -0.51
N GLU A 103 -8.00 -17.16 -0.35
CA GLU A 103 -7.86 -18.62 -0.26
C GLU A 103 -8.51 -19.20 1.00
N ASN A 104 -8.44 -18.48 2.13
CA ASN A 104 -8.89 -18.98 3.45
C ASN A 104 -10.08 -18.20 4.02
N PHE A 105 -10.82 -17.47 3.17
CA PHE A 105 -11.81 -16.49 3.63
C PHE A 105 -12.84 -17.09 4.57
N TYR A 106 -13.32 -18.30 4.28
CA TYR A 106 -14.38 -18.95 5.06
C TYR A 106 -14.01 -19.15 6.53
N ASP A 107 -12.79 -19.60 6.81
CA ASP A 107 -12.32 -19.84 8.18
C ASP A 107 -12.01 -18.54 8.90
N LEU A 108 -11.41 -17.58 8.18
CA LEU A 108 -11.14 -16.25 8.69
C LEU A 108 -12.43 -15.51 9.06
N GLU A 109 -13.43 -15.53 8.17
CA GLU A 109 -14.76 -14.92 8.38
C GLU A 109 -15.37 -15.41 9.69
N LYS A 110 -15.29 -16.72 9.96
CA LYS A 110 -15.89 -17.35 11.15
C LYS A 110 -15.21 -16.94 12.46
N ALA A 111 -13.91 -16.69 12.43
CA ALA A 111 -13.14 -16.27 13.60
C ALA A 111 -13.16 -14.74 13.82
N PHE A 112 -13.44 -13.97 12.77
CA PHE A 112 -13.35 -12.51 12.76
C PHE A 112 -14.52 -11.87 13.50
N LYS A 113 -14.20 -10.95 14.42
CA LYS A 113 -15.21 -10.34 15.29
C LYS A 113 -15.76 -9.05 14.69
N VAL A 114 -17.07 -8.92 14.68
CA VAL A 114 -17.78 -7.76 14.14
C VAL A 114 -18.85 -7.30 15.12
N THR A 115 -19.04 -5.99 15.26
CA THR A 115 -20.09 -5.42 16.12
C THR A 115 -20.50 -4.03 15.63
N THR A 116 -21.76 -3.67 15.87
CA THR A 116 -22.25 -2.30 15.73
C THR A 116 -21.90 -1.43 16.96
N GLY A 117 -21.53 -2.06 18.09
CA GLY A 117 -21.02 -1.37 19.27
C GLY A 117 -19.56 -0.92 19.12
N TYR A 118 -18.97 -0.38 20.20
CA TYR A 118 -17.61 0.19 20.16
C TYR A 118 -16.54 -0.66 20.86
N ASP A 119 -16.91 -1.81 21.42
CA ASP A 119 -16.01 -2.74 22.09
C ASP A 119 -16.49 -4.20 22.01
N PHE A 120 -15.65 -5.10 22.55
CA PHE A 120 -16.00 -6.50 22.79
C PHE A 120 -15.68 -6.83 24.24
N GLU A 121 -16.70 -7.21 25.01
CA GLU A 121 -16.53 -7.62 26.41
C GLU A 121 -15.48 -8.73 26.56
N GLY A 122 -14.58 -8.60 27.54
CA GLY A 122 -13.47 -9.54 27.75
C GLY A 122 -12.29 -9.38 26.79
N TYR A 123 -12.32 -8.41 25.88
CA TYR A 123 -11.21 -8.06 25.00
C TYR A 123 -10.71 -6.64 25.26
N GLN A 124 -9.46 -6.39 24.88
CA GLN A 124 -8.84 -5.08 24.85
C GLN A 124 -8.45 -4.74 23.42
N ILE A 125 -8.80 -3.55 22.95
CA ILE A 125 -8.28 -2.99 21.68
C ILE A 125 -6.84 -2.56 21.92
N VAL A 126 -5.92 -3.08 21.11
CA VAL A 126 -4.48 -2.81 21.21
C VAL A 126 -3.94 -2.02 20.03
N ASP A 127 -4.69 -1.92 18.93
CA ASP A 127 -4.31 -1.14 17.75
C ASP A 127 -5.54 -0.76 16.91
N TYR A 128 -5.50 0.42 16.30
CA TYR A 128 -6.54 0.93 15.40
C TYR A 128 -5.97 1.01 13.97
N LYS A 129 -6.59 0.29 13.04
CA LYS A 129 -6.17 0.21 11.63
C LYS A 129 -6.89 1.19 10.72
N GLY A 130 -7.67 2.09 11.29
CA GLY A 130 -8.42 3.12 10.57
C GLY A 130 -9.81 2.68 10.09
N ILE A 131 -10.41 3.52 9.27
CA ILE A 131 -11.76 3.32 8.73
C ILE A 131 -11.69 2.37 7.53
N VAL A 132 -12.65 1.46 7.46
CA VAL A 132 -12.82 0.51 6.36
C VAL A 132 -14.27 0.52 5.89
N SER A 133 -14.48 0.23 4.59
CA SER A 133 -15.80 0.07 3.99
C SER A 133 -15.91 -1.24 3.21
N GLY A 134 -17.13 -1.70 2.97
CA GLY A 134 -17.47 -2.73 2.00
C GLY A 134 -18.72 -2.33 1.23
N ASP A 135 -18.66 -2.32 -0.09
CA ASP A 135 -19.62 -1.61 -0.94
C ASP A 135 -20.17 -2.54 -2.03
N ILE A 136 -21.49 -2.72 -2.05
CA ILE A 136 -22.19 -3.55 -3.02
C ILE A 136 -23.21 -2.72 -3.77
N VAL A 137 -23.16 -2.78 -5.10
CA VAL A 137 -24.18 -2.19 -5.97
C VAL A 137 -25.05 -3.30 -6.55
N LEU A 138 -26.36 -3.17 -6.36
CA LEU A 138 -27.37 -4.05 -6.92
C LEU A 138 -27.95 -3.39 -8.16
N GLY A 139 -27.84 -4.09 -9.29
CA GLY A 139 -28.27 -3.60 -10.60
C GLY A 139 -29.78 -3.58 -10.81
N THR A 140 -30.18 -3.10 -11.98
CA THR A 140 -31.58 -2.80 -12.36
C THR A 140 -32.53 -3.99 -12.22
N GLY A 141 -32.06 -5.21 -12.53
CA GLY A 141 -32.82 -6.46 -12.38
C GLY A 141 -33.26 -6.76 -10.94
N PHE A 142 -32.48 -6.30 -9.95
CA PHE A 142 -32.82 -6.48 -8.54
C PHE A 142 -34.03 -5.61 -8.14
N ILE A 143 -34.06 -4.37 -8.62
CA ILE A 143 -35.08 -3.37 -8.29
C ILE A 143 -36.35 -3.53 -9.14
N SER A 144 -36.24 -3.98 -10.39
CA SER A 144 -37.43 -4.29 -11.22
C SER A 144 -38.24 -5.44 -10.62
N GLU A 145 -37.58 -6.50 -10.17
CA GLU A 145 -38.21 -7.59 -9.43
C GLU A 145 -38.77 -7.14 -8.06
N PHE A 146 -38.17 -6.12 -7.44
CA PHE A 146 -38.70 -5.51 -6.23
C PHE A 146 -39.99 -4.73 -6.49
N ALA A 147 -40.03 -3.90 -7.54
CA ALA A 147 -41.21 -3.13 -7.90
C ALA A 147 -42.40 -4.05 -8.25
N ALA A 148 -42.14 -5.15 -8.97
CA ALA A 148 -43.14 -6.17 -9.26
C ALA A 148 -43.60 -6.93 -8.00
N SER A 149 -42.70 -7.23 -7.05
CA SER A 149 -43.06 -7.89 -5.79
C SER A 149 -43.79 -6.97 -4.81
N TRP A 150 -43.62 -5.64 -4.92
CA TRP A 150 -44.28 -4.66 -4.06
C TRP A 150 -45.71 -4.36 -4.53
N SER A 151 -45.97 -4.35 -5.84
CA SER A 151 -47.32 -4.15 -6.38
C SER A 151 -48.30 -5.24 -5.95
N ASP A 152 -47.81 -6.45 -5.70
CA ASP A 152 -48.63 -7.63 -5.39
C ASP A 152 -48.82 -7.86 -3.88
N ALA A 153 -48.17 -7.07 -3.01
CA ALA A 153 -48.05 -7.36 -1.57
C ALA A 153 -48.73 -6.32 -0.67
N PHE A 154 -50.05 -6.43 -0.49
CA PHE A 154 -50.73 -5.82 0.66
C PHE A 154 -50.28 -6.51 1.96
N GLY A 155 -49.41 -5.85 2.74
CA GLY A 155 -49.43 -5.91 4.21
C GLY A 155 -48.62 -6.98 4.96
N THR A 156 -48.09 -8.02 4.32
CA THR A 156 -47.14 -8.96 4.98
C THR A 156 -45.80 -8.91 4.27
N THR A 157 -44.78 -8.35 4.94
CA THR A 157 -43.39 -8.21 4.48
C THR A 157 -43.00 -9.27 3.45
N SER A 158 -42.86 -8.85 2.19
CA SER A 158 -42.54 -9.75 1.09
C SER A 158 -41.20 -10.44 1.39
N ASN A 159 -41.27 -11.75 1.65
CA ASN A 159 -40.14 -12.61 2.03
C ASN A 159 -38.95 -12.50 1.04
N THR A 160 -39.25 -12.10 -0.19
CA THR A 160 -38.34 -11.87 -1.32
C THR A 160 -37.50 -10.60 -1.18
N PHE A 161 -38.09 -9.45 -0.83
CA PHE A 161 -37.36 -8.18 -0.71
C PHE A 161 -36.42 -8.19 0.50
N ALA A 162 -36.92 -8.63 1.66
CA ALA A 162 -36.12 -8.73 2.86
C ALA A 162 -34.93 -9.69 2.69
N GLY A 163 -35.13 -10.83 2.00
CA GLY A 163 -34.05 -11.78 1.71
C GLY A 163 -32.97 -11.21 0.78
N LYS A 164 -33.41 -10.44 -0.22
CA LYS A 164 -32.54 -9.72 -1.14
C LYS A 164 -31.70 -8.63 -0.44
N MET A 165 -32.33 -7.83 0.42
CA MET A 165 -31.63 -6.82 1.21
C MET A 165 -30.62 -7.46 2.19
N LYS A 166 -31.03 -8.55 2.85
CA LYS A 166 -30.14 -9.35 3.71
C LYS A 166 -28.91 -9.83 2.94
N THR A 167 -29.11 -10.34 1.73
CA THR A 167 -28.00 -10.80 0.85
C THR A 167 -27.04 -9.66 0.53
N ALA A 168 -27.56 -8.47 0.21
CA ALA A 168 -26.72 -7.30 -0.06
C ALA A 168 -25.90 -6.88 1.16
N LYS A 169 -26.53 -6.77 2.34
CA LYS A 169 -25.82 -6.49 3.61
C LYS A 169 -24.74 -7.52 3.90
N GLN A 170 -25.04 -8.82 3.71
CA GLN A 170 -24.07 -9.88 3.94
C GLN A 170 -22.86 -9.77 3.02
N LYS A 171 -23.08 -9.44 1.74
CA LYS A 171 -21.98 -9.22 0.80
C LYS A 171 -21.14 -7.99 1.18
N ALA A 172 -21.77 -6.88 1.51
CA ALA A 172 -21.09 -5.67 1.97
C ALA A 172 -20.27 -5.93 3.25
N LEU A 173 -20.85 -6.65 4.22
CA LEU A 173 -20.17 -7.04 5.45
C LEU A 173 -18.95 -7.94 5.17
N LYS A 174 -19.07 -8.94 4.29
CA LYS A 174 -17.93 -9.80 3.91
C LYS A 174 -16.81 -8.99 3.27
N GLN A 175 -17.15 -8.04 2.40
CA GLN A 175 -16.15 -7.15 1.79
C GLN A 175 -15.49 -6.22 2.82
N LEU A 176 -16.27 -5.66 3.76
CA LEU A 176 -15.75 -4.88 4.89
C LEU A 176 -14.76 -5.69 5.72
N MET A 177 -15.10 -6.95 6.03
CA MET A 177 -14.23 -7.87 6.79
C MET A 177 -12.95 -8.18 6.01
N ALA A 178 -13.04 -8.49 4.72
CA ALA A 178 -11.87 -8.73 3.87
C ALA A 178 -10.94 -7.51 3.85
N ASN A 179 -11.50 -6.32 3.63
CA ASN A 179 -10.75 -5.06 3.65
C ASN A 179 -10.08 -4.81 5.00
N ALA A 180 -10.76 -5.09 6.12
CA ALA A 180 -10.19 -5.01 7.44
C ALA A 180 -9.03 -6.01 7.65
N MET A 181 -9.20 -7.27 7.23
CA MET A 181 -8.15 -8.29 7.34
C MET A 181 -6.88 -7.90 6.56
N ILE A 182 -7.03 -7.28 5.38
CA ILE A 182 -5.90 -6.79 4.57
C ILE A 182 -5.04 -5.78 5.36
N THR A 183 -5.66 -4.95 6.21
CA THR A 183 -4.95 -4.01 7.10
C THR A 183 -4.25 -4.68 8.29
N GLY A 184 -4.41 -5.99 8.46
CA GLY A 184 -3.93 -6.75 9.62
C GLY A 184 -4.83 -6.65 10.85
N ALA A 185 -6.07 -6.17 10.70
CA ALA A 185 -7.06 -6.19 11.77
C ALA A 185 -7.59 -7.60 12.02
N ASN A 186 -8.10 -7.86 13.22
CA ASN A 186 -8.79 -9.11 13.57
C ASN A 186 -10.24 -8.89 14.03
N ALA A 187 -10.69 -7.63 14.05
CA ALA A 187 -12.07 -7.27 14.31
C ALA A 187 -12.45 -5.93 13.67
N VAL A 188 -13.75 -5.67 13.56
CA VAL A 188 -14.34 -4.38 13.20
C VAL A 188 -15.38 -3.97 14.23
N ILE A 189 -15.30 -2.73 14.70
CA ILE A 189 -16.25 -2.10 15.62
C ILE A 189 -16.99 -0.95 14.92
N GLY A 190 -18.11 -0.51 15.51
CA GLY A 190 -18.87 0.64 15.05
C GLY A 190 -19.43 0.44 13.66
N ILE A 191 -19.88 -0.78 13.35
CA ILE A 191 -20.42 -1.09 12.02
C ILE A 191 -21.74 -0.34 11.81
N ASP A 192 -21.82 0.36 10.69
CA ASP A 192 -23.04 1.01 10.20
C ASP A 192 -23.32 0.61 8.75
N PHE A 193 -24.60 0.63 8.35
CA PHE A 193 -25.03 0.27 6.99
C PHE A 193 -25.81 1.41 6.35
N ASP A 194 -25.27 1.93 5.26
CA ASP A 194 -25.88 2.96 4.44
C ASP A 194 -26.50 2.39 3.17
N TYR A 195 -27.65 2.93 2.79
CA TYR A 195 -28.38 2.56 1.58
C TYR A 195 -28.52 3.78 0.68
N THR A 196 -28.05 3.67 -0.56
CA THR A 196 -28.13 4.77 -1.54
C THR A 196 -28.83 4.28 -2.80
N MET A 197 -29.93 4.95 -3.16
CA MET A 197 -30.56 4.74 -4.47
C MET A 197 -29.83 5.59 -5.50
N PHE A 198 -29.22 4.96 -6.48
CA PHE A 198 -28.67 5.63 -7.65
C PHE A 198 -29.72 5.72 -8.76
N GLY A 199 -29.50 6.62 -9.72
CA GLY A 199 -30.32 6.68 -10.94
C GLY A 199 -30.35 5.33 -11.67
N ASN A 200 -31.38 5.12 -12.51
CA ASN A 200 -31.59 3.88 -13.26
C ASN A 200 -31.86 2.65 -12.39
N ASN A 201 -32.63 2.75 -11.30
CA ASN A 201 -33.05 1.60 -10.49
C ASN A 201 -31.87 0.78 -9.92
N MET A 202 -30.82 1.44 -9.43
CA MET A 202 -29.71 0.78 -8.75
C MET A 202 -29.72 1.09 -7.26
N LEU A 203 -29.37 0.10 -6.44
CA LEU A 203 -29.25 0.25 -4.98
C LEU A 203 -27.82 -0.06 -4.54
N GLY A 204 -27.15 0.94 -3.99
CA GLY A 204 -25.91 0.80 -3.24
C GLY A 204 -26.19 0.42 -1.78
N VAL A 205 -25.41 -0.51 -1.27
CA VAL A 205 -25.32 -0.85 0.16
C VAL A 205 -23.85 -0.72 0.56
N SER A 206 -23.58 0.19 1.50
CA SER A 206 -22.25 0.38 2.07
C SER A 206 -22.27 -0.09 3.52
N ALA A 207 -21.28 -0.88 3.91
CA ALA A 207 -21.01 -1.22 5.30
C ALA A 207 -19.75 -0.48 5.73
N ASN A 208 -19.83 0.34 6.77
CA ASN A 208 -18.74 1.19 7.25
C ASN A 208 -18.34 0.77 8.67
N GLY A 209 -17.07 0.88 9.04
CA GLY A 209 -16.63 0.60 10.41
C GLY A 209 -15.17 0.94 10.68
N THR A 210 -14.72 0.70 11.91
CA THR A 210 -13.32 0.89 12.31
C THR A 210 -12.64 -0.47 12.47
N ALA A 211 -11.58 -0.70 11.69
CA ALA A 211 -10.76 -1.91 11.78
C ALA A 211 -9.84 -1.82 13.01
N VAL A 212 -9.81 -2.86 13.83
CA VAL A 212 -9.05 -2.90 15.09
C VAL A 212 -8.33 -4.23 15.29
N VAL A 213 -7.26 -4.20 16.09
CA VAL A 213 -6.64 -5.39 16.65
C VAL A 213 -7.08 -5.51 18.10
N ILE A 214 -7.72 -6.63 18.44
CA ILE A 214 -8.13 -6.97 19.81
C ILE A 214 -7.35 -8.15 20.36
N ARG A 215 -7.14 -8.16 21.67
CA ARG A 215 -6.57 -9.28 22.44
C ARG A 215 -7.50 -9.63 23.59
N LYS A 216 -7.59 -10.93 23.92
CA LYS A 216 -8.35 -11.37 25.09
C LYS A 216 -7.63 -10.87 26.36
N LYS A 217 -8.40 -10.35 27.32
CA LYS A 217 -7.89 -9.97 28.64
C LYS A 217 -7.44 -11.19 29.45
#